data_AF-A0A965XSL7-F1
#
_entry.id   AF-A0A965XSL7-F1
#
_cell.length_a   1.000
_cell.length_b   1.000
_cell.length_c   1.000
_cell.angle_alpha   90.00
_cell.angle_beta   90.00
_cell.angle_gamma   90.00
#
_symmetry.space_group_name_H-M   'P 1'
#
loop_
_entity.id
_entity.type
_entity.pdbx_description
1 polymer ?
#
loop_
_entity_poly.entity_id
_entity_poly.type
_entity_poly.pdbx_seq_one_letter_code
_entity_poly.pdbx_strand_id
1 'polypeptide(L)' 'MLVIKCSACRKKLWRYRKLGQRELLRCHRDRIEKVWFKDEHDGKIWCQCGNAVGISKGTFIKMNRNAFTYSGTKINT' A
#
# COMPACT_ATOMS: atom_id res chain seq x y z
N MET A 1 -4.31 -12.53 0.75
CA MET A 1 -3.51 -11.40 1.28
C MET A 1 -2.63 -10.79 0.21
N LEU A 2 -2.51 -9.47 0.14
CA LEU A 2 -1.53 -8.79 -0.70
C LEU A 2 -0.39 -8.22 0.13
N VAL A 3 0.84 -8.34 -0.36
CA VAL A 3 2.00 -7.63 0.16
C VAL A 3 2.28 -6.47 -0.77
N ILE A 4 2.09 -5.25 -0.27
CA ILE A 4 2.39 -4.03 -1.02
C ILE A 4 3.90 -3.78 -0.91
N LYS A 5 4.51 -3.49 -2.06
CA LYS A 5 5.93 -3.22 -2.21
C LYS A 5 6.11 -1.92 -2.99
N CYS A 6 7.23 -1.23 -2.77
CA CYS A 6 7.59 -0.08 -3.59
C CYS A 6 7.94 -0.54 -5.02
N SER A 7 7.48 0.16 -6.06
CA SER A 7 7.89 -0.17 -7.44
C SER A 7 9.36 0.12 -7.71
N ALA A 8 9.93 1.16 -7.09
CA ALA A 8 11.32 1.57 -7.27
C ALA A 8 12.31 0.61 -6.57
N CYS A 9 12.20 0.43 -5.25
CA CYS A 9 13.17 -0.37 -4.49
C CYS A 9 12.73 -1.82 -4.21
N ARG A 10 11.50 -2.21 -4.58
CA ARG A 10 10.89 -3.53 -4.33
C ARG A 10 10.81 -3.97 -2.86
N LYS A 11 11.17 -3.10 -1.91
CA LYS A 11 11.01 -3.35 -0.46
C LYS A 11 9.53 -3.48 -0.09
N LYS A 12 9.26 -4.33 0.90
CA LYS A 12 7.91 -4.55 1.45
C LYS A 12 7.52 -3.34 2.30
N LEU A 13 6.34 -2.80 2.03
CA LEU A 13 5.79 -1.64 2.75
C LEU A 13 4.83 -2.10 3.84
N TRP A 14 3.72 -2.75 3.44
CA TRP A 14 2.75 -3.33 4.37
C TRP A 14 1.97 -4.48 3.74
N ARG A 15 1.37 -5.30 4.60
CA ARG A 15 0.46 -6.39 4.25
C ARG A 15 -0.95 -5.85 4.27
N TYR A 16 -1.67 -6.04 3.17
CA TYR A 16 -3.02 -5.55 2.98
C TYR A 16 -3.98 -6.70 2.75
N ARG A 17 -5.03 -6.74 3.57
CA ARG A 17 -6.14 -7.67 3.42
C ARG A 17 -7.09 -7.17 2.34
N LYS A 18 -6.80 -7.54 1.09
CA LYS A 18 -7.68 -7.25 -0.04
C LYS A 18 -8.84 -8.24 -0.10
N LEU A 19 -10.05 -7.70 0.05
CA LEU A 19 -11.33 -8.39 -0.14
C LEU A 19 -11.90 -8.02 -1.51
N GLY A 20 -12.30 -9.02 -2.30
CA GLY A 20 -12.91 -8.83 -3.62
C GLY A 20 -11.92 -8.58 -4.77
N GLN A 21 -12.46 -8.55 -5.99
CA GLN A 21 -11.67 -8.59 -7.23
C GLN A 21 -11.25 -7.21 -7.77
N ARG A 22 -11.93 -6.14 -7.35
CA ARG A 22 -11.74 -4.75 -7.83
C ARG A 22 -10.30 -4.26 -7.65
N GLU A 23 -9.89 -3.25 -8.41
CA GLU A 23 -8.51 -2.74 -8.40
C GLU A 23 -8.11 -2.08 -7.06
N LEU A 24 -6.81 -2.10 -6.74
CA LEU A 24 -6.29 -1.56 -5.48
C LEU A 24 -6.06 -0.04 -5.61
N LEU A 25 -7.14 0.73 -5.64
CA LEU A 25 -7.06 2.20 -5.72
C LEU A 25 -6.89 2.85 -4.34
N ARG A 26 -7.50 2.24 -3.31
CA ARG A 26 -7.53 2.75 -1.94
C ARG A 26 -7.19 1.62 -0.98
N CYS A 27 -6.22 1.86 -0.10
CA CYS A 27 -5.94 0.98 1.03
C CYS A 27 -6.54 1.59 2.30
N HIS A 28 -7.56 0.93 2.84
CA HIS A 28 -8.12 1.32 4.14
C HIS A 28 -7.14 0.94 5.25
N ARG A 29 -6.90 1.85 6.20
CA ARG A 29 -5.96 1.63 7.31
C ARG A 29 -6.36 0.41 8.16
N ASP A 30 -7.66 0.22 8.36
CA ASP A 30 -8.28 -0.91 9.04
C ASP A 30 -7.91 -2.29 8.46
N ARG A 31 -7.62 -2.36 7.15
CA ARG A 31 -7.27 -3.61 6.46
C ARG A 31 -5.76 -3.84 6.34
N ILE A 32 -4.95 -2.97 6.95
CA ILE A 32 -3.50 -3.11 6.99
C ILE A 32 -3.15 -3.96 8.21
N GLU A 33 -2.80 -5.22 7.97
CA GLU A 33 -2.51 -6.16 9.07
C GLU A 33 -1.08 -6.04 9.58
N LYS A 34 -0.15 -5.59 8.74
CA LYS A 34 1.26 -5.47 9.11
C LYS A 34 1.92 -4.36 8.35
N VAL A 35 2.61 -3.47 9.06
CA VAL A 35 3.46 -2.44 8.45
C VAL A 35 4.92 -2.82 8.68
N TRP A 36 5.70 -2.89 7.60
CA TRP A 36 7.16 -3.05 7.67
C TRP A 36 7.84 -1.69 7.60
N PHE A 37 7.45 -0.89 6.61
CA PHE A 37 7.98 0.44 6.41
C PHE A 37 6.89 1.32 5.82
N LYS A 38 6.62 2.44 6.49
CA LYS A 38 5.68 3.46 6.07
C LYS A 38 6.14 4.77 6.67
N ASP A 39 6.66 5.65 5.84
CA ASP A 39 6.94 7.02 6.24
C ASP A 39 5.77 7.89 5.80
N GLU A 40 5.12 8.61 6.72
CA GLU A 40 3.99 9.49 6.41
C GLU A 40 4.40 10.91 6.79
N HIS A 41 4.67 11.75 5.79
CA HIS A 41 5.04 13.15 5.97
C HIS A 41 4.29 14.00 4.94
N ASP A 42 3.80 15.17 5.36
CA ASP A 42 3.04 16.10 4.50
C ASP A 42 1.77 15.47 3.88
N GLY A 43 1.16 14.51 4.58
CA GLY A 43 0.01 13.75 4.07
C GLY A 43 0.33 12.82 2.89
N LYS A 44 1.63 12.62 2.57
CA LYS A 44 2.11 11.67 1.57
C LYS A 44 2.80 10.50 2.25
N ILE A 45 2.69 9.34 1.60
CA ILE A 45 3.31 8.11 2.05
C ILE A 45 4.57 7.91 1.21
N TRP A 46 5.71 7.94 1.89
CA TRP A 46 7.01 7.76 1.29
C TRP A 46 7.57 6.38 1.63
N CYS A 47 8.30 5.84 0.66
CA CYS A 47 9.18 4.71 0.88
C CYS A 47 10.55 5.22 1.34
N GLN A 48 11.31 4.37 2.04
CA GLN A 48 12.67 4.65 2.51
C GLN A 48 13.63 5.04 1.37
N CYS A 49 13.29 4.69 0.13
CA CYS A 49 14.06 5.06 -1.06
C CYS A 49 13.71 6.44 -1.62
N GLY A 50 12.83 7.22 -0.97
CA GLY A 50 12.37 8.53 -1.46
C GLY A 50 11.27 8.47 -2.51
N ASN A 51 10.62 7.32 -2.74
CA ASN A 51 9.52 7.21 -3.70
C ASN A 51 8.15 7.49 -3.03
N ALA A 52 7.31 8.31 -3.65
CA ALA A 52 5.98 8.64 -3.16
C ALA A 52 4.94 7.56 -3.55
N VAL A 53 4.65 6.67 -2.61
CA VAL A 53 3.79 5.49 -2.83
C VAL A 53 2.30 5.86 -2.91
N GLY A 54 1.90 6.87 -2.13
CA GLY A 54 0.50 7.26 -2.05
C GLY A 54 0.29 8.51 -1.21
N ILE A 55 -0.98 8.86 -0.99
CA ILE A 55 -1.41 10.04 -0.25
C ILE A 55 -2.36 9.58 0.84
N SER A 56 -2.09 9.92 2.09
CA SER A 56 -2.99 9.66 3.21
C SER A 56 -4.16 10.64 3.19
N LYS A 57 -5.38 10.13 3.13
CA LYS A 57 -6.63 10.91 3.16
C LYS A 57 -7.40 10.65 4.47
N GLY A 58 -6.69 10.52 5.59
CA GLY A 58 -7.27 10.22 6.90
C GLY A 58 -7.65 8.74 7.03
N THR A 59 -8.78 8.31 6.47
CA THR A 59 -9.31 6.95 6.69
C THR A 59 -8.66 5.90 5.78
N PHE A 60 -8.21 6.33 4.61
CA PHE A 60 -7.56 5.46 3.62
C PHE A 60 -6.35 6.15 3.01
N ILE A 61 -5.47 5.34 2.45
CA ILE A 61 -4.34 5.79 1.67
C ILE A 61 -4.72 5.62 0.20
N LYS A 62 -4.75 6.73 -0.55
CA LYS A 62 -4.89 6.74 -2.00
C LYS A 62 -3.56 6.30 -2.60
N MET A 63 -3.55 5.14 -3.24
CA MET A 63 -2.33 4.56 -3.80
C MET A 63 -2.05 5.13 -5.18
N ASN A 64 -0.78 5.36 -5.51
CA ASN A 64 -0.36 5.73 -6.86
C ASN A 64 0.04 4.47 -7.65
N ARG A 65 -0.77 4.06 -8.63
CA ARG A 65 -0.62 2.77 -9.37
C ARG A 65 0.79 2.51 -9.90
N ASN A 66 1.53 3.54 -10.29
CA ASN A 66 2.88 3.40 -10.83
C ASN A 66 3.98 3.37 -9.74
N ALA A 67 3.68 3.78 -8.51
CA ALA A 67 4.64 3.90 -7.41
C ALA A 67 4.67 2.66 -6.48
N PHE A 68 3.74 1.73 -6.64
CA PHE A 68 3.71 0.48 -5.89
C PHE A 68 3.52 -0.73 -6.79
N THR A 69 3.97 -1.87 -6.31
CA THR A 69 3.63 -3.19 -6.84
C THR A 69 3.07 -4.04 -5.72
N TYR A 70 2.38 -5.11 -6.04
CA TYR A 70 1.87 -6.04 -5.05
C TYR A 70 2.09 -7.48 -5.47
N SER A 71 2.28 -8.34 -4.48
CA SER A 71 2.40 -9.78 -4.69
C SER A 71 1.51 -10.51 -3.70
N GLY A 72 0.96 -11.65 -4.10
CA GLY A 72 0.15 -12.52 -3.24
C GLY A 72 -1.24 -12.79 -3.80
N THR A 73 -1.96 -13.66 -3.10
CA THR A 73 -3.27 -14.17 -3.52
C THR A 73 -4.38 -13.25 -3.02
N LYS A 74 -5.30 -12.84 -3.90
CA LYS A 74 -6.53 -12.16 -3.45
C LYS A 74 -7.34 -13.15 -2.61
N ILE A 75 -7.91 -12.69 -1.50
CA ILE A 75 -8.86 -13.53 -0.76
C ILE A 75 -10.18 -13.43 -1.52
N ASN A 76 -10.55 -14.49 -2.25
CA ASN A 76 -11.88 -14.67 -2.78
C ASN A 76 -12.72 -15.28 -1.65
N THR A 77 -13.61 -14.48 -1.08
CA THR A 77 -14.71 -14.93 -0.23
C THR A 77 -15.96 -14.32 -0.82
#